data_AF-A0A0J1GZT6-F1
#
_entry.id   AF-A0A0J1GZT6-F1
#
_cell.length_a   1.000
_cell.length_b   1.000
_cell.length_c   1.000
_cell.angle_alpha   90.00
_cell.angle_beta   90.00
_cell.angle_gamma   90.00
#
_symmetry.space_group_name_H-M   'P 1'
#
loop_
_entity.id
_entity.type
_entity.pdbx_description
1 polymer ?
#
loop_
_entity_poly.entity_id
_entity_poly.type
_entity_poly.pdbx_seq_one_letter_code
_entity_poly.pdbx_strand_id
1 'polypeptide(L)' 'MAHLASFNKQDIEQYLADIPALKNYKLNSATGSIVIEYDAAMINPAVIEALFSDSDSDAEQACMVLGRCIDVNGVL' A
#
# COMPACT_ATOMS: atom_id res chain seq x y z
N MET A 1 3.93 -13.94 -15.36
CA MET A 1 3.28 -12.75 -15.94
C MET A 1 2.98 -11.82 -14.77
N ALA A 2 3.55 -10.62 -14.74
CA ALA A 2 3.38 -9.70 -13.61
C ALA A 2 1.98 -9.07 -13.69
N HIS A 3 1.04 -9.59 -12.90
CA HIS A 3 -0.34 -9.09 -12.82
C HIS A 3 -0.42 -7.60 -12.40
N LEU A 4 0.63 -7.06 -11.79
CA LEU A 4 0.78 -5.63 -11.49
C LEU A 4 0.76 -4.71 -12.73
N ALA A 5 1.21 -5.19 -13.90
CA ALA A 5 1.24 -4.36 -15.12
C ALA A 5 -0.15 -4.17 -15.77
N SER A 6 -1.13 -5.00 -15.41
CA SER A 6 -2.51 -4.90 -15.89
C SER A 6 -3.43 -4.10 -14.96
N PHE A 7 -3.01 -3.81 -13.72
CA PHE A 7 -3.75 -2.89 -12.88
C PHE A 7 -3.55 -1.47 -13.42
N ASN A 8 -4.65 -0.75 -13.61
CA ASN A 8 -4.65 0.60 -14.11
C ASN A 8 -3.85 1.47 -13.15
N LYS A 9 -2.61 1.78 -13.51
CA LYS A 9 -1.62 2.43 -12.66
C LYS A 9 -2.16 3.72 -12.05
N GLN A 10 -2.98 4.45 -12.80
CA GLN A 10 -3.64 5.67 -12.33
C GLN A 10 -4.59 5.43 -11.15
N ASP A 11 -5.32 4.31 -11.14
CA ASP A 11 -6.24 3.98 -10.05
C ASP A 11 -5.43 3.64 -8.80
N ILE A 12 -4.34 2.87 -8.91
CA ILE A 12 -3.43 2.60 -7.79
C ILE A 12 -2.83 3.90 -7.25
N GLU A 13 -2.37 4.77 -8.13
CA GLU A 13 -1.76 6.05 -7.76
C GLU A 13 -2.74 6.98 -7.03
N GLN A 14 -4.00 7.00 -7.48
CA GLN A 14 -5.08 7.75 -6.83
C GLN A 14 -5.42 7.17 -5.45
N TYR A 15 -5.64 5.85 -5.36
CA TYR A 15 -5.96 5.18 -4.09
C TYR A 15 -4.87 5.36 -3.03
N LEU A 16 -3.60 5.31 -3.43
CA LEU A 16 -2.47 5.52 -2.51
C LEU A 16 -2.38 6.98 -2.05
N ALA A 17 -2.72 7.95 -2.90
CA ALA A 17 -2.74 9.36 -2.55
C ALA A 17 -3.87 9.71 -1.56
N ASP A 18 -4.96 8.94 -1.58
CA ASP A 18 -6.11 9.13 -0.69
C ASP A 18 -5.88 8.58 0.74
N ILE A 19 -4.72 7.97 1.02
CA ILE A 19 -4.33 7.52 2.37
C ILE A 19 -3.41 8.58 3.00
N PRO A 20 -3.89 9.43 3.95
CA PRO A 20 -3.09 10.53 4.50
C PRO A 20 -1.82 10.07 5.24
N ALA A 21 -1.84 8.84 5.74
CA ALA A 21 -0.71 8.24 6.42
C ALA A 21 0.40 7.77 5.45
N LEU A 22 0.12 7.66 4.15
CA LEU A 22 1.12 7.45 3.10
C LEU A 22 1.56 8.80 2.55
N LYS A 23 2.77 9.23 2.92
CA LYS A 23 3.29 10.56 2.57
C LYS A 23 3.77 10.63 1.13
N ASN A 24 4.40 9.56 0.66
CA ASN A 24 4.90 9.42 -0.71
C ASN A 24 4.89 7.95 -1.13
N TYR A 25 4.83 7.71 -2.44
CA TYR A 25 5.08 6.40 -3.00
C TYR A 25 5.81 6.51 -4.35
N LYS A 26 6.50 5.43 -4.74
CA LYS A 26 7.13 5.32 -6.06
C LYS A 26 6.99 3.90 -6.60
N LEU A 27 6.32 3.78 -7.73
CA LEU A 27 6.22 2.52 -8.48
C LEU A 27 7.40 2.38 -9.45
N ASN A 28 8.11 1.26 -9.38
CA ASN A 28 9.09 0.85 -10.38
C ASN A 28 8.48 -0.24 -11.27
N SER A 29 7.93 0.19 -12.42
CA SER A 29 7.30 -0.73 -13.38
C SER A 29 8.29 -1.67 -14.09
N ALA A 30 9.59 -1.37 -14.09
CA ALA A 30 10.60 -2.23 -14.68
C ALA A 30 10.86 -3.48 -13.82
N THR A 31 10.74 -3.35 -12.49
CA THR A 31 10.97 -4.44 -11.53
C THR A 31 9.70 -4.92 -10.83
N GLY A 32 8.57 -4.24 -11.03
CA GLY A 32 7.32 -4.55 -10.35
C GLY A 32 7.34 -4.25 -8.85
N SER A 33 8.21 -3.33 -8.41
CA SER A 33 8.35 -2.99 -6.99
C SER A 33 7.73 -1.63 -6.66
N ILE A 34 7.42 -1.42 -5.39
CA ILE A 34 6.92 -0.16 -4.82
C ILE A 34 7.80 0.27 -3.65
N VAL A 35 8.04 1.57 -3.54
CA VAL A 35 8.60 2.21 -2.35
C VAL A 35 7.51 3.05 -1.72
N ILE A 36 7.34 2.96 -0.41
CA ILE A 36 6.30 3.65 0.36
C ILE A 36 6.98 4.44 1.49
N GLU A 37 6.68 5.73 1.58
CA GLU A 37 6.98 6.57 2.74
C GLU A 37 5.69 6.76 3.53
N TYR A 38 5.72 6.51 4.82
CA TYR A 38 4.52 6.53 5.67
C TYR A 38 4.81 7.13 7.05
N ASP A 39 3.74 7.54 7.75
CA ASP A 39 3.82 7.98 9.14
C ASP A 39 3.69 6.78 10.10
N ALA A 40 4.77 6.42 10.78
CA ALA A 40 4.78 5.31 11.73
C ALA A 40 3.96 5.57 13.02
N ALA A 41 3.52 6.82 13.26
CA ALA A 41 2.57 7.13 14.33
C ALA A 41 1.12 6.82 13.94
N MET A 42 0.86 6.64 12.64
CA MET A 42 -0.47 6.39 12.08
C MET A 42 -0.62 4.98 11.53
N ILE A 43 0.46 4.39 11.00
CA ILE A 43 0.48 3.01 10.50
C ILE A 43 1.51 2.21 11.30
N ASN A 44 1.07 1.10 11.89
CA ASN A 44 1.96 0.12 12.49
C ASN A 44 2.91 -0.45 11.43
N PRO A 45 4.25 -0.37 11.60
CA PRO A 45 5.22 -0.91 10.65
C PRO A 45 4.99 -2.36 10.24
N ALA A 46 4.45 -3.20 11.14
CA ALA A 46 4.14 -4.59 10.83
C ALA A 46 3.09 -4.74 9.71
N VAL A 47 2.21 -3.76 9.53
CA VAL A 47 1.24 -3.73 8.41
C VAL A 47 1.96 -3.47 7.09
N ILE A 48 2.95 -2.58 7.08
CA ILE A 48 3.75 -2.30 5.89
C ILE A 48 4.63 -3.50 5.55
N GLU A 49 5.21 -4.18 6.54
CA GLU A 49 5.98 -5.40 6.32
C GLU A 49 5.09 -6.54 5.77
N ALA A 50 3.90 -6.72 6.33
CA ALA A 50 2.96 -7.76 5.89
C ALA A 50 2.50 -7.58 4.42
N LEU A 51 2.46 -6.34 3.94
CA LEU A 51 2.19 -5.98 2.54
C LEU A 51 3.18 -6.62 1.56
N PHE A 52 4.41 -6.90 2.01
CA PHE A 52 5.47 -7.54 1.24
C PHE A 52 5.72 -9.00 1.69
N SER A 53 4.78 -9.59 2.43
CA SER A 53 4.86 -11.01 2.84
C SER A 53 4.81 -11.93 1.61
N ASP A 54 5.49 -13.06 1.71
CA ASP A 54 5.36 -14.15 0.73
C ASP A 54 4.01 -14.90 0.85
N SER A 55 3.23 -14.61 1.90
CA SER A 55 1.88 -15.14 2.13
C SER A 55 0.84 -14.21 1.52
N ASP A 56 0.13 -14.69 0.49
CA ASP A 56 -0.96 -13.95 -0.14
C ASP A 56 -2.03 -13.51 0.87
N SER A 57 -2.31 -14.35 1.88
CA SER A 57 -3.30 -14.03 2.93
C SER A 57 -2.84 -12.88 3.83
N ASP A 58 -1.54 -12.80 4.14
CA ASP A 58 -1.01 -11.73 5.00
C ASP A 58 -0.98 -10.42 4.23
N ALA A 59 -0.59 -10.47 2.95
CA ALA A 59 -0.59 -9.32 2.06
C ALA A 59 -2.02 -8.78 1.82
N GLU A 60 -3.00 -9.66 1.60
CA GLU A 60 -4.41 -9.27 1.45
C GLU A 60 -4.96 -8.64 2.73
N GLN A 61 -4.65 -9.22 3.89
CA GLN A 61 -5.06 -8.68 5.17
C GLN A 61 -4.46 -7.30 5.45
N ALA A 62 -3.19 -7.08 5.08
CA ALA A 62 -2.53 -5.78 5.15
C ALA A 62 -3.19 -4.74 4.24
N CYS A 63 -3.53 -5.12 2.99
CA CYS A 63 -4.27 -4.27 2.05
C CYS A 63 -5.63 -3.84 2.63
N MET A 64 -6.38 -4.76 3.24
CA MET A 64 -7.66 -4.42 3.89
C MET A 64 -7.47 -3.48 5.09
N VAL A 65 -6.41 -3.66 5.87
CA VAL A 65 -6.09 -2.77 7.01
C VAL A 65 -5.79 -1.36 6.50
N LEU A 66 -4.97 -1.21 5.47
CA LEU A 66 -4.68 0.09 4.87
C LEU A 66 -5.88 0.72 4.16
N GLY A 67 -6.72 -0.09 3.50
CA GLY A 67 -7.96 0.42 2.90
C GLY A 67 -8.87 1.08 3.95
N ARG A 68 -8.90 0.56 5.18
CA ARG A 68 -9.63 1.20 6.29
C ARG A 68 -9.03 2.55 6.70
N CYS A 69 -7.73 2.81 6.49
CA CYS A 69 -7.14 4.13 6.75
C CYS A 69 -7.74 5.23 5.88
N ILE A 70 -8.26 4.89 4.69
CA ILE A 70 -8.92 5.83 3.76
C ILE A 70 -10.19 6.41 4.41
N ASP A 71 -10.92 5.58 5.16
CA ASP A 71 -12.19 5.97 5.78
C ASP A 71 -12.03 6.73 7.12
N VAL A 72 -10.90 6.57 7.82
CA VAL A 72 -10.68 7.16 9.17
C VAL A 72 -9.58 8.22 9.25
N ASN A 73 -9.20 8.85 8.13
CA ASN A 73 -8.10 9.84 8.09
C ASN A 73 -6.77 9.29 8.62
N GLY A 74 -6.46 8.02 8.36
CA GLY A 74 -5.14 7.44 8.65
C GLY A 74 -4.89 6.93 10.07
N VAL A 75 -5.87 6.93 10.99
CA VAL A 75 -5.63 6.41 12.37
C VAL A 75 -5.99 4.93 12.46
N LEU A 76 -5.02 4.08 12.84
CA LEU A 76 -5.19 2.66 13.18
C LEU A 76 -4.68 2.32 14.58
#